data_AF-A0A934DRJ6-F1
#
_entry.id   AF-A0A934DRJ6-F1
#
_cell.length_a   1.000
_cell.length_b   1.000
_cell.length_c   1.000
_cell.angle_alpha   90.00
_cell.angle_beta   90.00
_cell.angle_gamma   90.00
#
_symmetry.space_group_name_H-M   'P 1'
#
loop_
_entity.id
_entity.type
_entity.pdbx_description
1 polymer ?
#
loop_
_entity_poly.entity_id
_entity_poly.type
_entity_poly.pdbx_seq_one_letter_code
_entity_poly.pdbx_strand_id
1 'polypeptide(L)'
;MSQLVPPPESELSWEYYRASGPGGQHRNKVETAVRLTHLPTGIVVTASERRSRTQNREKALERLAKRLADLNAPVIPRRATRPSQAARLRRLEAKLARARTKALRQRPAAE
;
A
#
# COMPACT_ATOMS: atom_id res chain seq x y z
N MET A 1 -1.61 3.52 -22.94
CA MET A 1 -1.29 2.51 -21.93
C MET A 1 0.23 2.41 -21.86
N SER A 2 0.85 2.95 -20.81
CA SER A 2 2.31 2.91 -20.67
C SER A 2 2.75 1.45 -20.57
N GLN A 3 3.42 0.96 -21.61
CA GLN A 3 4.01 -0.37 -21.58
C GLN A 3 5.16 -0.33 -20.58
N LEU A 4 4.98 -0.99 -19.44
CA LEU A 4 6.12 -1.34 -18.59
C LEU A 4 7.03 -2.21 -19.46
N VAL A 5 8.13 -1.62 -19.93
CA VAL A 5 9.19 -2.36 -20.61
C VAL A 5 9.64 -3.44 -19.63
N PRO A 6 9.58 -4.73 -20.01
CA PRO A 6 10.05 -5.79 -19.14
C PRO A 6 11.53 -5.52 -18.80
N PRO A 7 11.94 -5.63 -17.53
CA PRO A 7 13.33 -5.40 -17.16
C PRO A 7 14.26 -6.32 -17.96
N PRO A 8 15.44 -5.85 -18.36
CA PRO A 8 16.38 -6.65 -19.13
C PRO A 8 16.75 -7.92 -18.35
N GLU A 9 16.95 -9.03 -19.07
CA GLU A 9 17.20 -10.32 -18.43
C GLU A 9 18.48 -10.33 -17.55
N SER A 10 19.45 -9.44 -17.81
CA SER A 10 20.67 -9.27 -17.02
C SER A 10 20.43 -8.76 -15.60
N GLU A 11 19.28 -8.13 -15.33
CA GLU A 11 18.91 -7.59 -14.02
C GLU A 11 18.11 -8.60 -13.18
N LEU A 12 17.83 -9.78 -13.73
CA LEU A 12 16.98 -10.81 -13.12
C LEU A 12 17.79 -12.05 -12.76
N SER A 13 17.75 -12.44 -11.49
CA SER A 13 18.29 -13.71 -11.03
C SER A 13 17.16 -14.71 -10.80
N TRP A 14 17.29 -15.89 -11.40
CA TRP A 14 16.30 -16.97 -11.35
C TRP A 14 16.81 -18.14 -10.51
N GLU A 15 16.08 -18.46 -9.46
CA GLU A 15 16.28 -19.65 -8.63
C GLU A 15 15.08 -20.57 -8.77
N TYR A 16 15.33 -21.84 -9.09
CA TYR A 16 14.31 -22.88 -9.13
C TYR A 16 14.43 -23.74 -7.87
N TYR A 17 13.29 -24.06 -7.25
CA TYR A 17 13.28 -24.84 -6.03
C TYR A 17 12.01 -25.69 -5.92
N ARG A 18 12.01 -26.59 -4.93
CA ARG A 18 10.86 -27.48 -4.66
C ARG A 18 9.88 -26.76 -3.74
N ALA A 19 8.61 -26.77 -4.11
CA ALA A 19 7.57 -26.15 -3.30
C ALA A 19 7.39 -26.90 -1.97
N SER A 20 7.46 -26.20 -0.85
CA SER A 20 7.22 -26.77 0.49
C SER A 20 5.73 -27.06 0.70
N GLY A 21 5.39 -28.13 1.43
CA GLY A 21 4.03 -28.45 1.89
C GLY A 21 3.48 -29.80 1.41
N PRO A 22 2.31 -30.23 1.92
CA PRO A 22 1.74 -31.55 1.63
C PRO A 22 1.38 -31.70 0.16
N GLY A 23 1.92 -32.70 -0.53
CA GLY A 23 1.62 -32.96 -1.93
C GLY A 23 2.11 -34.31 -2.40
N GLY A 24 1.83 -34.62 -3.68
CA GLY A 24 2.24 -35.86 -4.30
C GLY A 24 3.71 -35.88 -4.72
N GLN A 25 4.13 -37.02 -5.29
CA GLN A 25 5.50 -37.24 -5.76
C GLN A 25 6.01 -36.12 -6.69
N HIS A 26 5.15 -35.61 -7.56
CA HIS A 26 5.51 -34.55 -8.50
C HIS A 26 5.93 -33.24 -7.79
N ARG A 27 5.18 -32.81 -6.76
CA ARG A 27 5.50 -31.60 -5.98
C ARG A 27 6.82 -31.74 -5.23
N ASN A 28 7.08 -32.93 -4.68
CA ASN A 28 8.22 -33.16 -3.80
C ASN A 28 9.52 -33.45 -4.57
N LYS A 29 9.43 -33.96 -5.81
CA LYS A 29 10.59 -34.33 -6.63
C LYS A 29 10.95 -33.27 -7.68
N VAL A 30 9.98 -32.49 -8.18
CA VAL A 30 10.20 -31.57 -9.31
C VAL A 30 10.34 -30.12 -8.83
N GLU A 31 11.37 -29.45 -9.32
CA GLU A 31 11.67 -28.04 -9.04
C GLU A 31 10.79 -27.11 -9.90
N THR A 32 9.51 -27.06 -9.55
CA THR A 32 8.51 -26.25 -10.25
C THR A 32 8.39 -24.83 -9.68
N ALA A 33 8.79 -24.60 -8.43
CA ALA A 33 8.70 -23.29 -7.80
C ALA A 33 9.82 -22.38 -8.30
N VAL A 34 9.49 -21.10 -8.49
CA VAL A 34 10.39 -20.08 -9.01
C VAL A 34 10.56 -19.00 -7.97
N ARG A 35 11.80 -18.62 -7.69
CA ARG A 35 12.16 -17.39 -6.99
C ARG A 35 12.87 -16.49 -7.99
N LEU A 36 12.33 -15.29 -8.15
CA LEU A 36 12.82 -14.26 -9.03
C LEU A 36 13.31 -13.10 -8.18
N THR A 37 14.57 -12.73 -8.37
CA THR A 37 15.20 -11.58 -7.69
C THR A 37 15.52 -10.52 -8.72
N HIS A 38 15.05 -9.30 -8.50
CA HIS A 38 15.44 -8.14 -9.29
C HIS A 38 16.65 -7.48 -8.63
N LEU A 39 17.82 -7.59 -9.27
CA LEU A 39 19.11 -7.16 -8.74
C LEU A 39 19.16 -5.67 -8.37
N PRO A 40 18.68 -4.71 -9.20
CA PRO A 40 18.85 -3.29 -8.89
C PRO A 40 17.93 -2.80 -7.78
N THR A 41 16.76 -3.41 -7.57
CA THR A 41 15.84 -3.01 -6.47
C THR A 41 15.88 -3.95 -5.26
N GLY A 42 16.57 -5.09 -5.34
CA GLY A 42 16.62 -6.10 -4.29
C GLY A 42 15.28 -6.81 -4.03
N ILE A 43 14.27 -6.65 -4.90
CA ILE A 43 12.94 -7.25 -4.70
C ILE A 43 13.00 -8.74 -5.03
N VAL A 44 12.57 -9.56 -4.08
CA VAL A 44 12.44 -11.00 -4.25
C VAL A 44 10.96 -11.38 -4.35
N VAL A 45 10.61 -12.11 -5.39
CA VAL A 45 9.26 -12.62 -5.65
C VAL A 45 9.32 -14.12 -5.80
N THR A 46 8.38 -14.83 -5.17
CA THR A 46 8.23 -16.28 -5.33
C THR A 46 6.95 -16.62 -6.07
N ALA A 47 6.93 -17.74 -6.80
CA ALA A 47 5.74 -18.28 -7.45
C ALA A 47 5.78 -19.81 -7.44
N SER A 48 4.77 -20.43 -6.83
CA SER A 48 4.65 -21.90 -6.70
C SER A 48 3.20 -22.39 -6.86
N GLU A 49 2.35 -21.59 -7.51
CA GLU A 49 0.90 -21.83 -7.60
C GLU A 49 0.56 -22.94 -8.61
N ARG A 50 1.34 -23.05 -9.68
CA ARG A 50 1.06 -23.93 -10.82
C ARG A 50 1.98 -25.14 -10.81
N ARG A 51 1.56 -26.20 -11.51
CA ARG A 51 2.36 -27.42 -11.71
C ARG A 51 3.51 -27.23 -12.71
N SER A 52 3.43 -26.24 -13.60
CA SER A 52 4.43 -26.00 -14.64
C SER A 52 5.37 -24.87 -14.25
N ARG A 53 6.68 -25.11 -14.45
CA ARG A 53 7.73 -24.11 -14.23
C ARG A 53 7.53 -22.85 -15.07
N THR A 54 7.15 -22.99 -16.34
CA THR A 54 6.93 -21.86 -17.26
C THR A 54 5.80 -20.96 -16.77
N GLN A 55 4.69 -21.54 -16.32
CA GLN A 55 3.57 -20.78 -15.77
C GLN A 55 3.95 -20.07 -14.46
N ASN A 56 4.77 -20.70 -13.62
CA ASN A 56 5.30 -20.04 -12.42
C ASN A 56 6.28 -18.92 -12.77
N ARG A 57 7.08 -19.04 -13.84
CA ARG A 57 7.97 -17.98 -14.36
C ARG A 57 7.16 -16.76 -14.79
N GLU A 58 6.14 -16.97 -15.61
CA GLU A 58 5.22 -15.90 -16.05
C GLU A 58 4.55 -15.21 -14.86
N LYS A 59 4.08 -15.99 -13.87
CA LYS A 59 3.45 -15.43 -12.68
C LYS A 59 4.43 -14.65 -11.81
N ALA A 60 5.69 -15.09 -11.73
CA ALA A 60 6.74 -14.35 -11.02
C ALA A 60 7.02 -13.00 -11.68
N LEU A 61 7.07 -12.95 -13.03
CA LEU A 61 7.23 -11.69 -13.78
C LEU A 61 6.06 -10.73 -13.56
N GLU A 62 4.82 -11.24 -13.61
CA GLU A 62 3.62 -10.43 -13.38
C GLU A 62 3.64 -9.81 -11.97
N ARG A 63 4.00 -10.61 -10.95
CA ARG A 63 4.13 -10.15 -9.56
C ARG A 63 5.26 -9.14 -9.38
N LEU A 64 6.40 -9.35 -10.03
CA LEU A 64 7.52 -8.42 -10.01
C LEU A 64 7.14 -7.09 -10.65
N ALA A 65 6.52 -7.12 -11.83
CA ALA A 65 6.05 -5.92 -12.54
C ALA A 65 5.08 -5.12 -11.68
N LYS A 66 4.14 -5.79 -10.98
CA LYS A 66 3.24 -5.13 -10.03
C LYS A 66 4.00 -4.45 -8.89
N ARG A 67 5.01 -5.10 -8.30
CA ARG A 67 5.79 -4.48 -7.21
C ARG A 67 6.64 -3.31 -7.67
N LEU A 68 7.22 -3.39 -8.86
CA LEU A 68 7.93 -2.26 -9.46
C LEU A 68 6.98 -1.10 -9.75
N ALA A 69 5.78 -1.38 -10.25
CA ALA A 69 4.75 -0.36 -10.48
C ALA A 69 4.29 0.30 -9.18
N ASP A 70 4.06 -0.48 -8.12
CA ASP A 70 3.67 0.03 -6.80
C ASP A 70 4.75 0.94 -6.20
N LEU A 71 6.04 0.59 -6.37
CA LEU A 71 7.16 1.39 -5.88
C LEU A 71 7.38 2.69 -6.67
N ASN A 72 7.17 2.64 -7.99
CA ASN A 72 7.29 3.81 -8.86
C ASN A 72 6.06 4.74 -8.79
N ALA A 73 4.96 4.29 -8.15
CA ALA A 73 3.76 5.09 -8.02
C ALA A 73 4.02 6.30 -7.09
N PRO A 74 3.72 7.53 -7.53
CA PRO A 74 3.92 8.71 -6.69
C PRO A 74 2.99 8.66 -5.47
N VAL A 75 3.55 8.86 -4.28
CA VAL A 75 2.75 8.99 -3.06
C VAL A 75 2.00 10.32 -3.10
N ILE A 76 0.68 10.27 -3.20
CA ILE A 76 -0.17 11.48 -3.14
C ILE A 76 -0.16 11.98 -1.69
N PRO A 77 0.44 13.15 -1.38
CA PRO A 77 0.48 13.65 -0.02
C PRO A 77 -0.93 14.02 0.47
N ARG A 78 -1.26 13.62 1.71
CA ARG A 78 -2.52 14.01 2.34
C ARG A 78 -2.47 15.50 2.70
N ARG A 79 -3.31 16.31 2.07
CA ARG A 79 -3.51 17.71 2.46
C ARG A 79 -4.46 17.77 3.65
N ALA A 80 -4.07 18.49 4.71
CA ALA A 80 -4.93 18.68 5.88
C ALA A 80 -6.25 19.37 5.46
N THR A 81 -7.37 18.84 5.94
CA THR A 81 -8.68 19.45 5.71
C THR A 81 -8.89 20.63 6.64
N ARG A 82 -9.57 21.67 6.14
CA ARG A 82 -10.00 22.79 6.99
C ARG A 82 -11.14 22.34 7.91
N PRO A 83 -11.31 22.93 9.11
CA PRO A 83 -12.49 22.68 9.94
C PRO A 83 -13.79 22.90 9.16
N SER A 84 -14.76 22.00 9.34
CA SER A 84 -16.05 22.10 8.66
C SER A 84 -16.79 23.40 9.02
N GLN A 85 -17.70 23.83 8.15
CA GLN A 85 -18.56 24.99 8.43
C GLN A 85 -19.32 24.80 9.75
N ALA A 86 -19.90 23.62 9.97
CA ALA A 86 -20.58 23.28 11.23
C ALA A 86 -19.67 23.38 12.47
N ALA A 87 -18.39 23.02 12.35
CA ALA A 87 -17.45 23.20 13.45
C ALA A 87 -17.14 24.68 13.72
N ARG A 88 -17.06 25.51 12.67
CA ARG A 88 -16.89 26.97 12.80
C ARG A 88 -18.11 27.62 13.44
N LEU A 89 -19.31 27.25 13.01
CA LEU A 89 -20.57 27.75 13.59
C LEU A 89 -20.68 27.40 15.07
N ARG A 90 -20.44 26.13 15.46
CA ARG A 90 -20.44 25.71 16.87
C ARG A 90 -19.47 26.52 17.73
N ARG A 91 -18.28 26.86 17.22
CA ARG A 91 -17.32 27.73 17.93
C ARG A 91 -17.85 29.14 18.14
N LEU A 92 -18.50 29.71 17.11
CA LEU A 92 -19.11 31.04 17.21
C LEU A 92 -20.27 31.04 18.20
N GLU A 93 -21.16 30.06 18.12
CA GLU A 93 -22.28 29.89 19.05
C GLU A 93 -21.80 29.74 20.49
N ALA A 94 -20.80 28.90 20.73
CA ALA A 94 -20.20 28.74 22.07
C ALA A 94 -19.57 30.05 22.58
N LYS A 95 -18.91 30.83 21.70
CA LYS A 95 -18.36 32.15 22.04
C LYS A 95 -19.47 33.12 22.46
N LEU A 96 -20.56 33.17 21.69
CA LEU A 96 -21.71 34.04 21.96
C LEU A 96 -22.43 33.63 23.25
N ALA A 97 -22.68 32.34 23.45
CA ALA A 97 -23.30 31.82 24.67
C ALA A 97 -22.49 32.20 25.91
N ARG A 98 -21.16 32.01 25.88
CA ARG A 98 -20.27 32.37 26.99
C ARG A 98 -20.28 33.88 27.29
N ALA A 99 -20.30 34.72 26.25
CA ALA A 99 -20.40 36.17 26.41
C ALA A 99 -21.72 36.56 27.09
N ARG A 100 -22.85 35.98 26.65
CA ARG A 100 -24.16 36.18 27.28
C ARG A 100 -24.15 35.80 28.76
N THR A 101 -23.62 34.62 29.10
CA THR A 101 -23.49 34.19 30.50
C THR A 101 -22.65 35.16 31.33
N LYS A 102 -21.55 35.70 30.78
CA LYS A 102 -20.72 36.68 31.50
C LYS A 102 -21.41 38.02 31.74
N ALA A 103 -22.21 38.49 30.78
CA ALA A 103 -22.99 39.72 30.94
C ALA A 103 -24.02 39.59 32.07
N LEU A 104 -24.73 38.46 32.13
CA LEU A 104 -25.70 38.18 33.19
C LEU A 104 -25.08 38.02 34.58
N ARG A 105 -23.77 37.70 34.65
CA ARG A 105 -23.01 37.61 35.91
C ARG A 105 -22.40 38.93 36.35
N GLN A 106 -22.60 40.03 35.62
CA GLN A 106 -22.08 41.32 36.06
C GLN A 106 -22.80 41.76 37.34
N ARG A 107 -22.04 42.46 38.20
CA ARG A 107 -22.54 42.98 39.46
C ARG A 107 -23.69 43.95 39.15
N PRO A 108 -24.86 43.83 39.79
CA PRO A 108 -25.97 44.74 39.54
C PRO A 108 -25.53 46.18 39.83
N ALA A 109 -26.05 47.14 39.06
CA ALA A 109 -25.78 48.56 39.30
C ALA A 109 -26.19 48.89 40.74
N ALA A 110 -25.30 49.57 41.47
CA ALA A 110 -25.61 50.06 42.80
C ALA A 110 -26.70 51.13 42.67
N GLU A 111 -27.86 50.91 43.31
CA GLU A 111 -28.84 51.95 43.61
C GLU A 111 -28.26 52.96 44.61
#